data_AF-A0A1M5TDR0-F1
#
_entry.id   AF-A0A1M5TDR0-F1
#
_cell.length_a   1.000
_cell.length_b   1.000
_cell.length_c   1.000
_cell.angle_alpha   90.00
_cell.angle_beta   90.00
_cell.angle_gamma   90.00
#
_symmetry.space_group_name_H-M   'P 1'
#
loop_
_entity.id
_entity.type
_entity.pdbx_description
1 polymer ?
#
loop_
_entity_poly.entity_id
_entity_poly.type
_entity_poly.pdbx_seq_one_letter_code
_entity_poly.pdbx_strand_id
1 'polypeptide(L)'
;MWLLEGLTLSGLPFTFKGGTALMLKLGSERRLSIDIDIIIPKQNASLPALLTKVAEERGFLKTEEKKREVKSSIEKAHYKFFYNPVVQKADQAYVLLDILVGDSGYHKIEEQSIKSSFLSLSGKPSVVTVPSFEDLAGDKLTAFAPETTGIPYIKNEQSASMEIIKQLYDLGYLFDQLSDLFIVRKTFESIAQTELNYRRIKKAPSHVLEDTYQASLCLSSHGQLGNGNFDELLSGVKRIQPYIFSENYNIDKAISHASKIAHLTRLLLLQEKAITRFEGADQIKEWSIADHTLTKLNKLKKINPEAYYYWHKSIELNSKLS
;
A
#
# COMPACT_ATOMS: atom_id res chain seq x y z
N MET A 1 11.30 3.60 14.06
CA MET A 1 10.40 4.31 14.98
C MET A 1 11.06 5.47 15.73
N TRP A 2 12.32 5.37 16.20
CA TRP A 2 13.00 6.53 16.81
C TRP A 2 13.10 7.76 15.90
N LEU A 3 13.33 7.57 14.60
CA LEU A 3 13.28 8.67 13.64
C LEU A 3 11.92 9.38 13.62
N LEU A 4 10.83 8.61 13.55
CA LEU A 4 9.46 9.15 13.55
C LEU A 4 9.16 9.94 14.83
N GLU A 5 9.60 9.41 15.98
CA GLU A 5 9.47 10.08 17.26
C GLU A 5 10.29 11.38 17.31
N GLY A 6 11.53 11.38 16.81
CA GLY A 6 12.36 12.58 16.68
C GLY A 6 11.73 13.64 15.78
N LEU A 7 11.21 13.25 14.62
CA LEU A 7 10.47 14.14 13.74
C LEU A 7 9.25 14.75 14.45
N THR A 8 8.50 13.95 15.20
CA THR A 8 7.34 14.41 15.98
C THR A 8 7.74 15.45 17.03
N LEU A 9 8.79 15.16 17.82
CA LEU A 9 9.27 16.08 18.87
C LEU A 9 9.95 17.34 18.32
N SER A 10 10.41 17.32 17.06
CA SER A 10 11.02 18.50 16.42
C SER A 10 10.02 19.64 16.14
N GLY A 11 8.71 19.36 16.25
CA GLY A 11 7.66 20.31 15.89
C GLY A 11 7.47 20.49 14.37
N LEU A 12 8.09 19.66 13.54
CA LEU A 12 7.85 19.64 12.10
C LEU A 12 6.37 19.28 11.85
N PRO A 13 5.58 20.10 11.13
CA PRO A 13 4.25 19.70 10.70
C PRO A 13 4.36 18.70 9.55
N PHE A 14 3.90 17.48 9.76
CA PHE A 14 3.85 16.44 8.72
C PHE A 14 2.65 15.51 8.92
N THR A 15 2.34 14.73 7.89
CA THR A 15 1.45 13.55 7.95
C THR A 15 2.27 12.30 7.70
N PHE A 16 2.21 11.30 8.58
CA PHE A 16 2.92 10.04 8.45
C PHE A 16 2.10 9.03 7.64
N LYS A 17 2.67 8.51 6.55
CA LYS A 17 1.98 7.62 5.59
C LYS A 17 2.78 6.36 5.28
N GLY A 18 2.33 5.62 4.27
CA GLY A 18 3.04 4.48 3.72
C GLY A 18 2.88 3.19 4.51
N GLY A 19 3.75 2.21 4.24
CA GLY A 19 3.67 0.87 4.85
C GLY A 19 3.93 0.89 6.36
N THR A 20 4.83 1.76 6.82
CA THR A 20 5.20 1.84 8.23
C THR A 20 4.11 2.52 9.08
N ALA A 21 3.37 3.49 8.50
CA ALA A 21 2.18 4.04 9.14
C ALA A 21 1.07 2.99 9.28
N LEU A 22 0.86 2.17 8.24
CA LEU A 22 -0.10 1.06 8.32
C LEU A 22 0.28 0.03 9.38
N MET A 23 1.56 -0.36 9.43
CA MET A 23 2.08 -1.26 10.46
C MET A 23 1.82 -0.72 11.87
N LEU A 24 2.00 0.58 12.09
CA LEU A 24 1.71 1.25 13.35
C LEU A 24 0.20 1.23 13.68
N LYS A 25 -0.67 1.61 12.73
CA LYS A 25 -2.13 1.66 12.93
C LYS A 25 -2.75 0.30 13.20
N LEU A 26 -2.30 -0.75 12.50
CA LEU A 26 -2.83 -2.10 12.71
C LEU A 26 -2.37 -2.70 14.06
N GLY A 27 -1.42 -2.06 14.75
CA GLY A 27 -0.86 -2.55 16.00
C GLY A 27 -0.22 -3.94 15.86
N SER A 28 0.12 -4.35 14.65
CA SER A 28 0.45 -5.73 14.30
C SER A 28 1.78 -5.82 13.55
N GLU A 29 2.60 -6.80 13.91
CA GLU A 29 3.87 -7.16 13.24
C GLU A 29 3.63 -7.93 11.93
N ARG A 30 2.58 -7.58 11.17
CA ARG A 30 2.16 -8.36 10.00
C ARG A 30 3.29 -8.54 9.00
N ARG A 31 3.83 -7.42 8.52
CA ARG A 31 5.06 -7.40 7.73
C ARG A 31 5.97 -6.28 8.18
N LEU A 32 7.28 -6.49 8.08
CA LEU A 32 8.25 -5.46 8.40
C LEU A 32 8.22 -4.33 7.36
N SER A 33 8.20 -3.10 7.85
CA SER A 33 8.44 -1.89 7.06
C SER A 33 9.30 -0.96 7.90
N ILE A 34 10.44 -0.54 7.36
CA ILE A 34 11.43 0.27 8.09
C ILE A 34 11.50 1.71 7.58
N ASP A 35 11.07 1.95 6.34
CA ASP A 35 11.11 3.26 5.70
C ASP A 35 10.08 4.19 6.33
N ILE A 36 10.39 5.48 6.43
CA ILE A 36 9.49 6.51 6.95
C ILE A 36 9.06 7.38 5.79
N ASP A 37 7.76 7.34 5.46
CA ASP A 37 7.16 8.19 4.43
C ASP A 37 6.35 9.30 5.09
N ILE A 38 6.69 10.56 4.81
CA ILE A 38 5.95 11.72 5.33
C ILE A 38 5.53 12.67 4.22
N ILE A 39 4.44 13.39 4.48
CA ILE A 39 4.03 14.55 3.67
C ILE A 39 4.19 15.80 4.51
N ILE A 40 4.93 16.80 4.01
CA ILE A 40 4.99 18.14 4.60
C ILE A 40 4.19 19.12 3.74
N PRO A 41 3.44 20.06 4.36
CA PRO A 41 2.51 20.91 3.61
C PRO A 41 3.20 21.94 2.70
N LYS A 42 4.44 22.31 3.01
CA LYS A 42 5.21 23.31 2.26
C LYS A 42 6.70 23.08 2.41
N GLN A 43 7.46 23.57 1.43
CA GLN A 43 8.90 23.51 1.46
C GLN A 43 9.44 24.23 2.71
N ASN A 44 10.43 23.61 3.34
CA ASN A 44 11.05 24.14 4.53
C ASN A 44 12.57 24.25 4.33
N ALA A 45 13.06 25.48 4.19
CA ALA A 45 14.49 25.74 3.99
C ALA A 45 15.36 25.29 5.18
N SER A 46 14.79 25.21 6.39
CA SER A 46 15.49 24.71 7.58
C SER A 46 15.39 23.19 7.74
N LEU A 47 14.77 22.47 6.79
CA LEU A 47 14.59 21.02 6.88
C LEU A 47 15.92 20.27 7.03
N PRO A 48 16.99 20.54 6.25
CA PRO A 48 18.25 19.82 6.43
C PRO A 48 18.84 19.98 7.83
N ALA A 49 18.84 21.20 8.38
CA ALA A 49 19.34 21.47 9.73
C ALA A 49 18.50 20.79 10.82
N LEU A 50 17.18 20.80 10.66
CA LEU A 50 16.25 20.10 11.55
C LEU A 50 16.51 18.59 11.54
N LEU A 51 16.68 17.99 10.35
CA LEU A 51 16.95 16.56 10.21
C LEU A 51 18.31 16.16 10.82
N THR A 52 19.35 16.98 10.68
CA THR A 52 20.64 16.77 11.37
C THR A 52 20.46 16.78 12.88
N LYS A 53 19.74 17.77 13.43
CA LYS A 53 19.46 17.84 14.86
C LYS A 53 18.69 16.61 15.36
N VAL A 54 17.66 16.18 14.63
CA VAL A 54 16.91 14.96 14.94
C VAL A 54 17.81 13.73 14.92
N ALA A 55 18.76 13.66 13.97
CA ALA A 55 19.71 12.56 13.91
C ALA A 55 20.61 12.51 15.16
N GLU A 56 21.19 13.65 15.55
CA GLU A 56 22.05 13.78 16.75
C GLU A 56 21.29 13.39 18.03
N GLU A 57 20.10 13.94 18.24
CA GLU A 57 19.28 13.70 19.44
C GLU A 57 18.80 12.25 19.56
N ARG A 58 18.64 11.54 18.43
CA ARG A 58 18.16 10.15 18.38
C ARG A 58 19.27 9.12 18.20
N GLY A 59 20.53 9.54 18.24
CA GLY A 59 21.68 8.64 18.19
C GLY A 59 21.98 8.06 16.81
N PHE A 60 21.53 8.72 15.74
CA PHE A 60 21.98 8.42 14.38
C PHE A 60 23.38 9.00 14.14
N LEU A 61 24.16 8.34 13.28
CA LEU A 61 25.54 8.72 12.99
C LEU A 61 25.63 9.93 12.08
N LYS A 62 24.78 9.97 11.05
CA LYS A 62 24.72 11.05 10.05
C LYS A 62 23.44 10.97 9.23
N THR A 63 23.11 12.07 8.58
CA THR A 63 22.08 12.16 7.55
C THR A 63 22.69 12.41 6.18
N GLU A 64 22.19 11.76 5.14
CA GLU A 64 22.61 11.99 3.75
C GLU A 64 21.38 12.22 2.87
N GLU A 65 21.34 13.34 2.17
CA GLU A 65 20.32 13.60 1.16
C GLU A 65 20.69 12.88 -0.14
N LYS A 66 19.79 12.01 -0.63
CA LYS A 66 19.91 11.38 -1.94
C LYS A 66 19.29 12.29 -2.99
N LYS A 67 20.07 13.25 -3.48
CA LYS A 67 19.69 14.08 -4.63
C LYS A 67 19.45 13.20 -5.85
N ARG A 68 18.26 13.30 -6.45
CA ARG A 68 17.91 12.66 -7.73
C ARG A 68 17.70 13.75 -8.77
N GLU A 69 18.04 13.47 -10.02
CA GLU A 69 17.65 14.35 -11.13
C GLU A 69 16.12 14.49 -11.13
N VAL A 70 15.65 15.72 -10.97
CA VAL A 70 14.23 16.05 -10.87
C VAL A 70 13.62 15.93 -12.28
N LYS A 71 13.10 14.75 -12.61
CA LYS A 71 12.36 14.52 -13.87
C LYS A 71 10.86 14.86 -13.76
N SER A 72 10.36 15.16 -12.55
CA SER A 72 8.94 15.42 -12.28
C SER A 72 8.71 16.76 -11.61
N SER A 73 7.53 17.36 -11.80
CA SER A 73 7.09 18.56 -11.08
C SER A 73 6.79 18.35 -9.59
N ILE A 74 6.97 17.12 -9.09
CA ILE A 74 6.80 16.79 -7.67
C ILE A 74 8.07 17.16 -6.90
N GLU A 75 7.91 17.94 -5.85
CA GLU A 75 8.97 18.19 -4.88
C GLU A 75 9.04 17.02 -3.89
N LYS A 76 10.07 16.19 -4.06
CA LYS A 76 10.37 15.04 -3.20
C LYS A 76 11.78 15.15 -2.68
N ALA A 77 11.98 14.82 -1.41
CA ALA A 77 13.30 14.68 -0.81
C ALA A 77 13.47 13.28 -0.21
N HIS A 78 14.68 12.74 -0.31
CA HIS A 78 15.02 11.41 0.16
C HIS A 78 16.24 11.53 1.07
N TYR A 79 16.13 11.08 2.32
CA TYR A 79 17.23 11.09 3.27
C TYR A 79 17.55 9.69 3.76
N LYS A 80 18.83 9.41 3.98
CA LYS A 80 19.30 8.24 4.72
C LYS A 80 19.71 8.67 6.11
N PHE A 81 19.22 7.96 7.13
CA PHE A 81 19.63 8.11 8.52
C PHE A 81 20.46 6.90 8.92
N PHE A 82 21.78 7.08 9.04
CA PHE A 82 22.70 5.98 9.30
C PHE A 82 22.79 5.65 10.79
N TYR A 83 22.86 4.37 11.13
CA TYR A 83 22.99 3.89 12.50
C TYR A 83 23.87 2.63 12.56
N ASN A 84 24.35 2.30 13.76
CA ASN A 84 25.06 1.05 14.02
C ASN A 84 24.07 -0.05 14.45
N PRO A 85 23.86 -1.10 13.64
CA PRO A 85 23.02 -2.21 14.04
C PRO A 85 23.65 -2.98 15.21
N VAL A 86 22.84 -3.35 16.21
CA VAL A 86 23.31 -4.10 17.40
C VAL A 86 23.57 -5.57 17.08
N VAL A 87 22.78 -6.16 16.16
CA VAL A 87 22.75 -7.62 15.92
C VAL A 87 23.66 -8.06 14.76
N GLN A 88 23.92 -7.19 13.78
CA GLN A 88 24.77 -7.51 12.64
C GLN A 88 26.05 -6.67 12.68
N LYS A 89 27.21 -7.30 12.50
CA LYS A 89 28.50 -6.61 12.24
C LYS A 89 28.58 -6.09 10.79
N ALA A 90 27.52 -5.42 10.34
CA ALA A 90 27.54 -4.72 9.06
C ALA A 90 28.02 -3.29 9.29
N ASP A 91 28.94 -2.82 8.45
CA ASP A 91 29.35 -1.43 8.45
C ASP A 91 28.14 -0.58 8.01
N GLN A 92 27.60 0.22 8.95
CA GLN A 92 26.61 1.29 8.73
C GLN A 92 25.30 0.88 8.02
N ALA A 93 24.28 0.53 8.80
CA ALA A 93 22.90 0.40 8.31
C ALA A 93 22.22 1.77 8.20
N TYR A 94 21.09 1.87 7.49
CA TYR A 94 20.32 3.12 7.42
C TYR A 94 18.81 2.89 7.39
N VAL A 95 18.07 3.92 7.81
CA VAL A 95 16.62 4.08 7.60
C VAL A 95 16.41 5.13 6.50
N LEU A 96 15.48 4.87 5.58
CA LEU A 96 15.07 5.86 4.59
C LEU A 96 13.97 6.76 5.13
N LEU A 97 14.08 8.06 4.85
CA LEU A 97 13.04 9.05 5.04
C LEU A 97 12.68 9.64 3.67
N ASP A 98 11.49 9.32 3.21
CA ASP A 98 10.90 9.83 1.98
C ASP A 98 9.91 10.95 2.32
N ILE A 99 10.17 12.14 1.78
CA ILE A 99 9.41 13.35 2.06
C ILE A 99 8.75 13.80 0.77
N LEU A 100 7.42 13.90 0.78
CA LEU A 100 6.64 14.55 -0.25
C LEU A 100 6.23 15.94 0.23
N VAL A 101 6.40 16.95 -0.62
CA VAL A 101 5.98 18.32 -0.32
C VAL A 101 4.71 18.65 -1.08
N GLY A 102 3.67 19.09 -0.38
CA GLY A 102 2.41 19.54 -0.98
C GLY A 102 1.18 19.10 -0.20
N ASP A 103 0.03 19.14 -0.89
CA ASP A 103 -1.22 18.61 -0.37
C ASP A 103 -1.12 17.09 -0.22
N SER A 104 -1.61 16.58 0.91
CA SER A 104 -1.59 15.15 1.21
C SER A 104 -2.57 14.35 0.35
N GLY A 105 -3.65 14.97 -0.12
CA GLY A 105 -4.76 14.29 -0.78
C GLY A 105 -5.61 13.42 0.16
N TYR A 106 -5.27 13.34 1.45
CA TYR A 106 -6.03 12.61 2.46
C TYR A 106 -7.17 13.44 3.03
N HIS A 107 -8.25 12.78 3.43
CA HIS A 107 -9.47 13.43 3.89
C HIS A 107 -9.74 13.27 5.38
N LYS A 108 -9.26 12.19 5.99
CA LYS A 108 -9.46 11.92 7.41
C LYS A 108 -8.11 11.59 8.06
N ILE A 109 -7.56 12.59 8.74
CA ILE A 109 -6.33 12.45 9.53
C ILE A 109 -6.70 12.15 10.98
N GLU A 110 -5.98 11.21 11.57
CA GLU A 110 -6.21 10.71 12.92
C GLU A 110 -4.90 10.76 13.72
N GLU A 111 -5.01 10.89 15.03
CA GLU A 111 -3.88 10.78 15.93
C GLU A 111 -3.60 9.32 16.27
N GLN A 112 -2.32 8.95 16.23
CA GLN A 112 -1.84 7.60 16.53
C GLN A 112 -0.67 7.67 17.50
N SER A 113 -0.77 6.98 18.63
CA SER A 113 0.37 6.82 19.54
C SER A 113 1.47 6.00 18.85
N ILE A 114 2.71 6.48 18.94
CA ILE A 114 3.91 5.76 18.50
C ILE A 114 4.21 4.66 19.52
N LYS A 115 3.43 3.58 19.44
CA LYS A 115 3.59 2.37 20.24
C LYS A 115 3.75 1.19 19.30
N SER A 116 4.81 0.42 19.49
CA SER A 116 5.10 -0.77 18.70
C SER A 116 5.62 -1.87 19.63
N SER A 117 5.26 -3.11 19.36
CA SER A 117 5.81 -4.29 20.04
C SER A 117 7.32 -4.45 19.86
N PHE A 118 7.90 -3.84 18.81
CA PHE A 118 9.34 -3.77 18.60
C PHE A 118 10.06 -2.76 19.50
N LEU A 119 9.34 -1.95 20.27
CA LEU A 119 9.92 -0.89 21.09
C LEU A 119 9.56 -1.06 22.57
N SER A 120 10.57 -0.99 23.42
CA SER A 120 10.38 -0.66 24.83
C SER A 120 10.36 0.86 24.98
N LEU A 121 9.27 1.40 25.51
CA LEU A 121 9.11 2.84 25.73
C LEU A 121 9.50 3.20 27.16
N SER A 122 10.29 4.27 27.33
CA SER A 122 10.43 4.96 28.61
C SER A 122 9.52 6.20 28.61
N GLY A 123 8.49 6.20 29.46
CA GLY A 123 7.55 7.31 29.58
C GLY A 123 6.32 7.25 28.66
N LYS A 124 5.69 8.41 28.43
CA LYS A 124 4.46 8.50 27.63
C LYS A 124 4.79 8.45 26.12
N PRO A 125 4.10 7.61 25.32
CA PRO A 125 4.32 7.55 23.88
C PRO A 125 4.03 8.92 23.23
N SER A 126 4.89 9.35 22.31
CA SER A 126 4.57 10.47 21.42
C SER A 126 3.40 10.12 20.49
N VAL A 127 2.72 11.15 20.00
CA VAL A 127 1.55 11.02 19.13
C VAL A 127 1.88 11.62 17.76
N VAL A 128 1.54 10.90 16.70
CA VAL A 128 1.75 11.33 15.31
C VAL A 128 0.43 11.33 14.56
N THR A 129 0.31 12.18 13.56
CA THR A 129 -0.82 12.22 12.64
C THR A 129 -0.64 11.21 11.51
N VAL A 130 -1.67 10.39 11.29
CA VAL A 130 -1.72 9.37 10.23
C VAL A 130 -3.05 9.43 9.49
N PRO A 131 -3.12 9.05 8.21
CA PRO A 131 -4.39 8.92 7.51
C PRO A 131 -5.26 7.80 8.10
N SER A 132 -6.56 7.87 7.83
CA SER A 132 -7.52 6.80 8.10
C SER A 132 -7.19 5.52 7.30
N PHE A 133 -7.81 4.38 7.66
CA PHE A 133 -7.66 3.16 6.85
C PHE A 133 -8.22 3.35 5.44
N GLU A 134 -9.31 4.09 5.31
CA GLU A 134 -9.93 4.43 4.04
C GLU A 134 -8.97 5.24 3.14
N ASP A 135 -8.33 6.26 3.72
CA ASP A 135 -7.34 7.08 3.01
C ASP A 135 -6.11 6.25 2.58
N LEU A 136 -5.59 5.41 3.47
CA LEU A 136 -4.46 4.53 3.15
C LEU A 136 -4.80 3.52 2.06
N ALA A 137 -6.03 3.01 2.02
CA ALA A 137 -6.48 2.11 0.97
C ALA A 137 -6.59 2.83 -0.38
N GLY A 138 -7.17 4.03 -0.40
CA GLY A 138 -7.28 4.86 -1.61
C GLY A 138 -5.92 5.17 -2.21
N ASP A 139 -4.95 5.57 -1.39
CA ASP A 139 -3.57 5.82 -1.81
C ASP A 139 -2.88 4.56 -2.33
N LYS A 140 -2.94 3.45 -1.59
CA LYS A 140 -2.28 2.19 -1.99
C LYS A 140 -2.84 1.57 -3.26
N LEU A 141 -4.12 1.76 -3.55
CA LEU A 141 -4.72 1.35 -4.83
C LEU A 141 -3.97 1.98 -6.01
N THR A 142 -3.57 3.24 -5.89
CA THR A 142 -2.80 3.93 -6.96
C THR A 142 -1.41 3.34 -7.17
N ALA A 143 -0.85 2.67 -6.16
CA ALA A 143 0.49 2.07 -6.19
C ALA A 143 0.49 0.61 -6.68
N PHE A 144 -0.63 -0.09 -6.64
CA PHE A 144 -0.71 -1.51 -7.05
C PHE A 144 -0.89 -1.71 -8.56
N ALA A 145 -1.46 -0.75 -9.29
CA ALA A 145 -1.82 -0.84 -10.71
C ALA A 145 -0.59 -0.74 -11.68
N PRO A 146 0.03 -1.86 -12.12
CA PRO A 146 1.39 -1.84 -12.68
C PRO A 146 1.49 -1.26 -14.10
N GLU A 147 0.39 -1.19 -14.85
CA GLU A 147 0.34 -0.69 -16.24
C GLU A 147 -0.10 0.80 -16.32
N THR A 148 -0.36 1.43 -15.18
CA THR A 148 -0.83 2.83 -15.09
C THR A 148 -0.03 3.65 -14.08
N THR A 149 -0.58 3.92 -12.89
CA THR A 149 0.05 4.77 -11.85
C THR A 149 0.90 3.99 -10.88
N GLY A 150 0.75 2.68 -10.81
CA GLY A 150 1.39 1.83 -9.83
C GLY A 150 2.86 1.56 -10.11
N ILE A 151 3.40 0.68 -9.29
CA ILE A 151 4.79 0.25 -9.39
C ILE A 151 4.91 -0.63 -10.65
N PRO A 152 5.74 -0.24 -11.64
CA PRO A 152 5.92 -1.05 -12.83
C PRO A 152 6.64 -2.35 -12.49
N TYR A 153 6.43 -3.41 -13.26
CA TYR A 153 7.11 -4.70 -13.06
C TYR A 153 8.64 -4.56 -13.03
N ILE A 154 9.19 -3.74 -13.93
CA ILE A 154 10.61 -3.46 -14.03
C ILE A 154 10.88 -1.99 -13.73
N LYS A 155 11.82 -1.72 -12.83
CA LYS A 155 12.27 -0.38 -12.45
C LYS A 155 13.80 -0.36 -12.42
N ASN A 156 14.42 0.51 -13.21
CA ASN A 156 15.88 0.59 -13.35
C ASN A 156 16.50 -0.78 -13.67
N GLU A 157 15.95 -1.50 -14.65
CA GLU A 157 16.38 -2.84 -15.09
C GLU A 157 16.25 -3.95 -14.03
N GLN A 158 15.59 -3.66 -12.90
CA GLN A 158 15.39 -4.61 -11.81
C GLN A 158 13.90 -4.90 -11.59
N SER A 159 13.59 -6.14 -11.22
CA SER A 159 12.23 -6.54 -10.87
C SER A 159 11.76 -5.86 -9.57
N ALA A 160 10.69 -5.09 -9.68
CA ALA A 160 9.98 -4.44 -8.57
C ALA A 160 8.76 -5.25 -8.09
N SER A 161 8.64 -6.51 -8.51
CA SER A 161 7.57 -7.44 -8.13
C SER A 161 7.26 -7.48 -6.62
N MET A 162 8.29 -7.49 -5.78
CA MET A 162 8.11 -7.50 -4.33
C MET A 162 7.41 -6.23 -3.83
N GLU A 163 7.71 -5.07 -4.42
CA GLU A 163 7.07 -3.80 -4.03
C GLU A 163 5.61 -3.73 -4.49
N ILE A 164 5.28 -4.34 -5.63
CA ILE A 164 3.89 -4.53 -6.09
C ILE A 164 3.12 -5.41 -5.09
N ILE A 165 3.68 -6.57 -4.71
CA ILE A 165 3.01 -7.50 -3.80
C ILE A 165 2.92 -6.95 -2.37
N LYS A 166 3.84 -6.08 -1.93
CA LYS A 166 3.68 -5.32 -0.69
C LYS A 166 2.42 -4.46 -0.71
N GLN A 167 2.08 -3.84 -1.84
CA GLN A 167 0.83 -3.08 -1.95
C GLN A 167 -0.38 -4.00 -1.85
N LEU A 168 -0.37 -5.14 -2.56
CA LEU A 168 -1.46 -6.12 -2.50
C LEU A 168 -1.66 -6.68 -1.09
N TYR A 169 -0.58 -7.01 -0.39
CA TYR A 169 -0.61 -7.49 0.99
C TYR A 169 -1.28 -6.47 1.91
N ASP A 170 -0.81 -5.22 1.86
CA ASP A 170 -1.33 -4.14 2.68
C ASP A 170 -2.81 -3.84 2.37
N LEU A 171 -3.16 -3.81 1.08
CA LEU A 171 -4.53 -3.61 0.61
C LEU A 171 -5.48 -4.72 1.09
N GLY A 172 -5.03 -5.97 1.05
CA GLY A 172 -5.80 -7.11 1.52
C GLY A 172 -6.24 -6.99 2.98
N TYR A 173 -5.35 -6.47 3.83
CA TYR A 173 -5.65 -6.19 5.24
C TYR A 173 -6.46 -4.92 5.45
N LEU A 174 -6.16 -3.88 4.67
CA LEU A 174 -6.94 -2.64 4.71
C LEU A 174 -8.39 -2.90 4.34
N PHE A 175 -8.67 -3.75 3.36
CA PHE A 175 -10.01 -4.14 2.96
C PHE A 175 -10.86 -4.62 4.15
N ASP A 176 -10.27 -5.35 5.08
CA ASP A 176 -10.94 -5.87 6.27
C ASP A 176 -11.27 -4.78 7.30
N GLN A 177 -10.61 -3.62 7.23
CA GLN A 177 -10.85 -2.46 8.10
C GLN A 177 -11.79 -1.42 7.48
N LEU A 178 -12.08 -1.50 6.18
CA LEU A 178 -12.88 -0.48 5.49
C LEU A 178 -14.33 -0.44 5.97
N SER A 179 -14.78 0.79 6.26
CA SER A 179 -16.15 1.08 6.64
C SER A 179 -16.81 2.15 5.76
N ASP A 180 -16.02 3.06 5.19
CA ASP A 180 -16.51 4.17 4.37
C ASP A 180 -15.86 4.18 2.97
N LEU A 181 -16.60 3.64 1.97
CA LEU A 181 -16.16 3.61 0.57
C LEU A 181 -16.12 5.00 -0.08
N PHE A 182 -16.85 6.00 0.45
CA PHE A 182 -16.82 7.35 -0.08
C PHE A 182 -15.44 8.00 0.17
N ILE A 183 -14.88 7.83 1.37
CA ILE A 183 -13.52 8.33 1.66
C ILE A 183 -12.49 7.61 0.79
N VAL A 184 -12.55 6.27 0.70
CA VAL A 184 -11.63 5.49 -0.16
C VAL A 184 -11.63 6.01 -1.59
N ARG A 185 -12.83 6.20 -2.17
CA ARG A 185 -13.00 6.67 -3.54
C ARG A 185 -12.44 8.08 -3.72
N LYS A 186 -12.79 9.01 -2.83
CA LYS A 186 -12.39 10.41 -2.94
C LYS A 186 -10.87 10.56 -2.87
N THR A 187 -10.23 9.85 -1.94
CA THR A 187 -8.77 9.82 -1.79
C THR A 187 -8.11 9.18 -3.02
N PHE A 188 -8.64 8.04 -3.47
CA PHE A 188 -8.16 7.36 -4.68
C PHE A 188 -8.24 8.27 -5.92
N GLU A 189 -9.39 8.89 -6.18
CA GLU A 189 -9.60 9.75 -7.35
C GLU A 189 -8.62 10.93 -7.36
N SER A 190 -8.44 11.59 -6.20
CA SER A 190 -7.51 12.71 -6.03
C SER A 190 -6.05 12.30 -6.30
N ILE A 191 -5.58 11.23 -5.66
CA ILE A 191 -4.18 10.78 -5.79
C ILE A 191 -3.93 10.17 -7.16
N ALA A 192 -4.86 9.35 -7.69
CA ALA A 192 -4.72 8.75 -9.02
C ALA A 192 -4.65 9.83 -10.10
N GLN A 193 -5.50 10.86 -10.04
CA GLN A 193 -5.46 11.96 -11.00
C GLN A 193 -4.12 12.70 -10.95
N THR A 194 -3.60 12.92 -9.76
CA THR A 194 -2.31 13.56 -9.51
C THR A 194 -1.16 12.73 -10.10
N GLU A 195 -1.11 11.43 -9.82
CA GLU A 195 -0.09 10.50 -10.34
C GLU A 195 -0.18 10.32 -11.87
N LEU A 196 -1.38 10.26 -12.45
CA LEU A 196 -1.59 10.22 -13.90
C LEU A 196 -1.01 11.47 -14.59
N ASN A 197 -1.26 12.65 -14.02
CA ASN A 197 -0.72 13.91 -14.51
C ASN A 197 0.81 13.92 -14.47
N TYR A 198 1.40 13.45 -13.37
CA TYR A 198 2.86 13.37 -13.23
C TYR A 198 3.51 12.41 -14.22
N ARG A 199 2.85 11.28 -14.51
CA ARG A 199 3.30 10.32 -15.52
C ARG A 199 2.96 10.74 -16.96
N ARG A 200 2.26 11.86 -17.14
CA ARG A 200 1.76 12.35 -18.44
C ARG A 200 0.87 11.33 -19.16
N ILE A 201 0.14 10.52 -18.40
CA ILE A 201 -0.79 9.51 -18.93
C ILE A 201 -2.18 10.14 -19.06
N LYS A 202 -2.68 10.25 -20.29
CA LYS A 202 -4.02 10.80 -20.58
C LYS A 202 -5.11 9.74 -20.40
N LYS A 203 -5.29 9.25 -19.16
CA LYS A 203 -6.37 8.34 -18.77
C LYS A 203 -7.13 8.92 -17.59
N ALA A 204 -8.34 8.42 -17.35
CA ALA A 204 -9.11 8.74 -16.15
C ALA A 204 -8.73 7.80 -14.99
N PRO A 205 -8.94 8.18 -13.72
CA PRO A 205 -8.73 7.31 -12.55
C PRO A 205 -9.43 5.94 -12.66
N SER A 206 -10.55 5.85 -13.36
CA SER A 206 -11.23 4.57 -13.64
C SER A 206 -10.34 3.53 -14.34
N HIS A 207 -9.38 3.96 -15.16
CA HIS A 207 -8.44 3.05 -15.84
C HIS A 207 -7.40 2.48 -14.88
N VAL A 208 -7.09 3.17 -13.78
CA VAL A 208 -6.20 2.68 -12.73
C VAL A 208 -6.90 1.59 -11.91
N LEU A 209 -8.21 1.75 -11.65
CA LEU A 209 -9.05 0.69 -11.07
C LEU A 209 -9.16 -0.51 -12.01
N GLU A 210 -9.28 -0.27 -13.32
CA GLU A 210 -9.29 -1.36 -14.30
C GLU A 210 -7.97 -2.12 -14.35
N ASP A 211 -6.85 -1.42 -14.40
CA ASP A 211 -5.52 -2.04 -14.33
C ASP A 211 -5.35 -2.88 -13.05
N THR A 212 -5.78 -2.35 -11.90
CA THR A 212 -5.81 -3.08 -10.63
C THR A 212 -6.65 -4.37 -10.70
N TYR A 213 -7.84 -4.29 -11.29
CA TYR A 213 -8.71 -5.45 -11.49
C TYR A 213 -8.05 -6.50 -12.38
N GLN A 214 -7.44 -6.06 -13.49
CA GLN A 214 -6.79 -6.93 -14.46
C GLN A 214 -5.55 -7.64 -13.88
N ALA A 215 -4.71 -6.92 -13.12
CA ALA A 215 -3.58 -7.51 -12.40
C ALA A 215 -4.04 -8.54 -11.35
N SER A 216 -5.14 -8.24 -10.65
CA SER A 216 -5.76 -9.16 -9.68
C SER A 216 -6.31 -10.42 -10.34
N LEU A 217 -6.92 -10.28 -11.52
CA LEU A 217 -7.44 -11.39 -12.32
C LEU A 217 -6.29 -12.25 -12.88
N CYS A 218 -5.21 -11.62 -13.32
CA CYS A 218 -3.98 -12.30 -13.73
C CYS A 218 -3.43 -13.18 -12.61
N LEU A 219 -3.32 -12.64 -11.39
CA LEU A 219 -2.86 -13.42 -10.24
C LEU A 219 -3.82 -14.58 -9.90
N SER A 220 -5.13 -14.30 -9.85
CA SER A 220 -6.16 -15.27 -9.43
C SER A 220 -6.40 -16.40 -10.43
N SER A 221 -6.09 -16.17 -11.70
CA SER A 221 -6.24 -17.14 -12.77
C SER A 221 -4.93 -17.83 -13.17
N HIS A 222 -3.83 -17.58 -12.45
CA HIS A 222 -2.51 -18.06 -12.79
C HIS A 222 -2.05 -17.64 -14.21
N GLY A 223 -2.27 -16.37 -14.55
CA GLY A 223 -1.90 -15.78 -15.84
C GLY A 223 -2.79 -16.20 -17.02
N GLN A 224 -3.84 -16.97 -16.77
CA GLN A 224 -4.71 -17.48 -17.82
C GLN A 224 -5.79 -16.50 -18.27
N LEU A 225 -6.08 -15.50 -17.45
CA LEU A 225 -7.03 -14.41 -17.65
C LEU A 225 -6.39 -13.13 -17.14
N GLY A 226 -7.02 -11.99 -17.43
CA GLY A 226 -6.54 -10.70 -16.97
C GLY A 226 -5.35 -10.18 -17.78
N ASN A 227 -5.01 -8.91 -17.56
CA ASN A 227 -3.82 -8.28 -18.11
C ASN A 227 -2.79 -8.04 -17.00
N GLY A 228 -1.62 -8.65 -17.13
CA GLY A 228 -0.52 -8.52 -16.18
C GLY A 228 0.55 -9.58 -16.38
N ASN A 229 1.70 -9.43 -15.71
CA ASN A 229 2.79 -10.39 -15.74
C ASN A 229 2.70 -11.35 -14.54
N PHE A 230 2.15 -12.55 -14.76
CA PHE A 230 1.96 -13.54 -13.71
C PHE A 230 3.27 -14.01 -13.07
N ASP A 231 4.32 -14.20 -13.88
CA ASP A 231 5.61 -14.67 -13.37
C ASP A 231 6.24 -13.66 -12.41
N GLU A 232 6.14 -12.36 -12.73
CA GLU A 232 6.57 -11.29 -11.82
C GLU A 232 5.70 -11.24 -10.56
N LEU A 233 4.37 -11.34 -10.68
CA LEU A 233 3.50 -11.34 -9.49
C LEU A 233 3.80 -12.54 -8.58
N LEU A 234 3.96 -13.74 -9.14
CA LEU A 234 4.32 -14.95 -8.40
C LEU A 234 5.71 -14.84 -7.77
N SER A 235 6.68 -14.26 -8.49
CA SER A 235 8.01 -13.94 -7.96
C SER A 235 7.91 -12.99 -6.76
N GLY A 236 7.09 -11.95 -6.84
CA GLY A 236 6.84 -11.02 -5.73
C GLY A 236 6.24 -11.72 -4.50
N VAL A 237 5.30 -12.64 -4.69
CA VAL A 237 4.70 -13.45 -3.61
C VAL A 237 5.75 -14.31 -2.91
N LYS A 238 6.70 -14.89 -3.65
CA LYS A 238 7.82 -15.65 -3.04
C LYS A 238 8.79 -14.73 -2.31
N ARG A 239 9.13 -13.58 -2.90
CA ARG A 239 10.14 -12.64 -2.37
C ARG A 239 9.69 -11.89 -1.11
N ILE A 240 8.39 -11.68 -0.92
CA ILE A 240 7.88 -10.97 0.26
C ILE A 240 7.87 -11.84 1.53
N GLN A 241 7.88 -13.18 1.40
CA GLN A 241 7.73 -14.11 2.53
C GLN A 241 8.69 -13.84 3.71
N PRO A 242 10.00 -13.58 3.52
CA PRO A 242 10.91 -13.32 4.63
C PRO A 242 10.61 -12.05 5.43
N TYR A 243 9.77 -11.16 4.88
CA TYR A 243 9.38 -9.89 5.51
C TYR A 243 8.03 -9.98 6.23
N ILE A 244 7.34 -11.12 6.17
CA ILE A 244 6.04 -11.34 6.80
C ILE A 244 6.25 -12.25 8.02
N PHE A 245 5.85 -11.78 9.20
CA PHE A 245 6.04 -12.51 10.45
C PHE A 245 4.75 -13.09 11.01
N SER A 246 3.60 -12.54 10.62
CA SER A 246 2.32 -12.94 11.20
C SER A 246 1.71 -14.21 10.61
N GLU A 247 2.10 -14.59 9.39
CA GLU A 247 1.48 -15.70 8.67
C GLU A 247 2.38 -16.26 7.56
N ASN A 248 2.04 -17.46 7.09
CA ASN A 248 2.63 -18.00 5.87
C ASN A 248 1.92 -17.39 4.64
N TYR A 249 2.61 -16.49 3.94
CA TYR A 249 2.06 -15.82 2.76
C TYR A 249 2.38 -16.59 1.48
N ASN A 250 1.42 -17.37 1.00
CA ASN A 250 1.54 -18.16 -0.21
C ASN A 250 0.66 -17.59 -1.36
N ILE A 251 0.66 -18.28 -2.51
CA ILE A 251 -0.13 -17.87 -3.66
C ILE A 251 -1.63 -17.85 -3.35
N ASP A 252 -2.15 -18.82 -2.59
CA ASP A 252 -3.58 -18.88 -2.26
C ASP A 252 -4.02 -17.67 -1.44
N LYS A 253 -3.19 -17.25 -0.47
CA LYS A 253 -3.44 -16.02 0.31
C LYS A 253 -3.37 -14.77 -0.55
N ALA A 254 -2.40 -14.71 -1.48
CA ALA A 254 -2.30 -13.61 -2.43
C ALA A 254 -3.52 -13.55 -3.36
N ILE A 255 -4.08 -14.70 -3.76
CA ILE A 255 -5.33 -14.79 -4.52
C ILE A 255 -6.52 -14.30 -3.69
N SER A 256 -6.61 -14.64 -2.40
CA SER A 256 -7.64 -14.07 -1.50
C SER A 256 -7.55 -12.54 -1.47
N HIS A 257 -6.37 -11.97 -1.26
CA HIS A 257 -6.20 -10.51 -1.30
C HIS A 257 -6.55 -9.92 -2.67
N ALA A 258 -6.09 -10.54 -3.77
CA ALA A 258 -6.38 -10.07 -5.13
C ALA A 258 -7.89 -10.04 -5.40
N SER A 259 -8.63 -11.07 -4.97
CA SER A 259 -10.09 -11.10 -5.13
C SER A 259 -10.81 -10.00 -4.36
N LYS A 260 -10.38 -9.69 -3.11
CA LYS A 260 -10.89 -8.56 -2.32
C LYS A 260 -10.65 -7.24 -3.04
N ILE A 261 -9.46 -7.07 -3.61
CA ILE A 261 -9.10 -5.84 -4.31
C ILE A 261 -9.82 -5.70 -5.63
N ALA A 262 -9.97 -6.78 -6.40
CA ALA A 262 -10.85 -6.81 -7.57
C ALA A 262 -12.27 -6.37 -7.21
N HIS A 263 -12.84 -6.90 -6.12
CA HIS A 263 -14.16 -6.50 -5.65
C HIS A 263 -14.22 -5.02 -5.26
N LEU A 264 -13.24 -4.54 -4.50
CA LEU A 264 -13.13 -3.14 -4.12
C LEU A 264 -13.11 -2.21 -5.33
N THR A 265 -12.36 -2.54 -6.40
CA THR A 265 -12.35 -1.70 -7.61
C THR A 265 -13.74 -1.53 -8.22
N ARG A 266 -14.57 -2.58 -8.22
CA ARG A 266 -15.93 -2.53 -8.78
C ARG A 266 -16.89 -1.76 -7.89
N LEU A 267 -16.77 -1.92 -6.57
CA LEU A 267 -17.52 -1.10 -5.61
C LEU A 267 -17.21 0.40 -5.81
N LEU A 268 -15.94 0.77 -5.97
CA LEU A 268 -15.54 2.17 -6.17
C LEU A 268 -16.02 2.73 -7.51
N LEU A 269 -15.92 1.96 -8.60
CA LEU A 269 -16.40 2.39 -9.93
C LEU A 269 -17.91 2.65 -9.96
N LEU A 270 -18.69 1.78 -9.30
CA LEU A 270 -20.14 1.91 -9.21
C LEU A 270 -20.60 2.84 -8.08
N GLN A 271 -19.66 3.39 -7.31
CA GLN A 271 -19.94 4.26 -6.16
C GLN A 271 -20.86 3.60 -5.13
N GLU A 272 -20.69 2.30 -4.93
CA GLU A 272 -21.42 1.53 -3.93
C GLU A 272 -21.12 2.07 -2.52
N LYS A 273 -22.13 2.00 -1.65
CA LYS A 273 -22.04 2.59 -0.29
C LYS A 273 -21.50 1.62 0.76
N ALA A 274 -21.60 0.31 0.50
CA ALA A 274 -21.31 -0.72 1.48
C ALA A 274 -20.51 -1.87 0.86
N ILE A 275 -19.76 -2.56 1.71
CA ILE A 275 -18.99 -3.75 1.36
C ILE A 275 -19.72 -4.96 1.93
N THR A 276 -20.10 -5.91 1.07
CA THR A 276 -20.57 -7.23 1.53
C THR A 276 -19.35 -8.12 1.80
N ARG A 277 -19.30 -8.74 2.98
CA ARG A 277 -18.17 -9.58 3.40
C ARG A 277 -18.52 -11.05 3.33
N PHE A 278 -17.51 -11.87 3.05
CA PHE A 278 -17.62 -13.32 3.10
C PHE A 278 -17.78 -13.79 4.54
N GLU A 279 -18.83 -14.57 4.82
CA GLU A 279 -19.12 -15.09 6.17
C GLU A 279 -18.87 -16.60 6.26
N GLY A 280 -18.89 -17.32 5.14
CA GLY A 280 -18.63 -18.76 5.12
C GLY A 280 -18.95 -19.42 3.78
N ALA A 281 -18.37 -20.61 3.57
CA ALA A 281 -18.48 -21.33 2.30
C ALA A 281 -19.92 -21.78 1.96
N ASP A 282 -20.81 -21.88 2.95
CA ASP A 282 -22.21 -22.24 2.74
C ASP A 282 -22.96 -21.19 1.88
N GLN A 283 -22.56 -19.91 1.95
CA GLN A 283 -23.18 -18.83 1.18
C GLN A 283 -23.03 -19.02 -0.34
N ILE A 284 -21.95 -19.70 -0.76
CA ILE A 284 -21.58 -19.85 -2.18
C ILE A 284 -21.90 -21.23 -2.74
N LYS A 285 -22.52 -22.11 -1.94
CA LYS A 285 -22.67 -23.54 -2.27
C LYS A 285 -23.39 -23.80 -3.59
N GLU A 286 -24.39 -22.99 -3.92
CA GLU A 286 -25.17 -23.11 -5.17
C GLU A 286 -24.72 -22.13 -6.27
N TRP A 287 -23.70 -21.31 -6.03
CA TRP A 287 -23.24 -20.31 -6.99
C TRP A 287 -22.40 -20.91 -8.12
N SER A 288 -22.45 -20.32 -9.30
CA SER A 288 -21.61 -20.68 -10.44
C SER A 288 -21.36 -19.46 -11.31
N ILE A 289 -20.11 -19.25 -11.73
CA ILE A 289 -19.78 -18.22 -12.73
C ILE A 289 -20.17 -18.76 -14.09
N ALA A 290 -21.25 -18.21 -14.66
CA ALA A 290 -21.79 -18.61 -15.96
C ALA A 290 -21.09 -17.94 -17.16
N ASP A 291 -20.39 -16.83 -16.94
CA ASP A 291 -19.60 -16.17 -17.98
C ASP A 291 -18.50 -17.10 -18.48
N HIS A 292 -18.63 -17.57 -19.73
CA HIS A 292 -17.73 -18.50 -20.39
C HIS A 292 -16.27 -18.02 -20.39
N THR A 293 -16.03 -16.71 -20.44
CA THR A 293 -14.68 -16.12 -20.42
C THR A 293 -14.02 -16.19 -19.04
N LEU A 294 -14.82 -16.33 -17.98
CA LEU A 294 -14.36 -16.32 -16.58
C LEU A 294 -14.56 -17.66 -15.85
N THR A 295 -15.08 -18.68 -16.51
CA THR A 295 -15.36 -20.02 -15.95
C THR A 295 -14.17 -20.66 -15.23
N LYS A 296 -12.93 -20.30 -15.58
CA LYS A 296 -11.70 -20.78 -14.89
C LYS A 296 -11.70 -20.45 -13.41
N LEU A 297 -12.33 -19.35 -13.00
CA LEU A 297 -12.46 -18.95 -11.60
C LEU A 297 -13.37 -19.89 -10.79
N ASN A 298 -14.22 -20.71 -11.42
CA ASN A 298 -15.03 -21.70 -10.70
C ASN A 298 -14.19 -22.71 -9.91
N LYS A 299 -12.91 -22.92 -10.27
CA LYS A 299 -11.99 -23.74 -9.47
C LYS A 299 -11.78 -23.20 -8.07
N LEU A 300 -11.80 -21.87 -7.90
CA LEU A 300 -11.62 -21.19 -6.60
C LEU A 300 -12.69 -21.61 -5.60
N LYS A 301 -13.92 -21.93 -6.05
CA LYS A 301 -15.01 -22.32 -5.15
C LYS A 301 -14.64 -23.45 -4.19
N LYS A 302 -13.81 -24.40 -4.66
CA LYS A 302 -13.34 -25.53 -3.85
C LYS A 302 -12.06 -25.21 -3.08
N ILE A 303 -11.08 -24.55 -3.71
CA ILE A 303 -9.73 -24.37 -3.15
C ILE A 303 -9.60 -23.13 -2.27
N ASN A 304 -10.39 -22.09 -2.57
CA ASN A 304 -10.39 -20.81 -1.88
C ASN A 304 -11.79 -20.17 -1.96
N PRO A 305 -12.74 -20.62 -1.10
CA PRO A 305 -14.13 -20.13 -1.07
C PRO A 305 -14.25 -18.62 -0.93
N GLU A 306 -13.40 -17.99 -0.11
CA GLU A 306 -13.39 -16.53 0.08
C GLU A 306 -13.04 -15.82 -1.24
N ALA A 307 -11.99 -16.29 -1.93
CA ALA A 307 -11.62 -15.70 -3.21
C ALA A 307 -12.72 -15.86 -4.26
N TYR A 308 -13.36 -17.02 -4.29
CA TYR A 308 -14.49 -17.25 -5.18
C TYR A 308 -15.66 -16.30 -4.88
N TYR A 309 -16.01 -16.10 -3.61
CA TYR A 309 -17.07 -15.18 -3.20
C TYR A 309 -16.83 -13.77 -3.77
N TYR A 310 -15.64 -13.21 -3.55
CA TYR A 310 -15.34 -11.85 -4.00
C TYR A 310 -15.25 -11.75 -5.53
N TRP A 311 -14.74 -12.77 -6.23
CA TRP A 311 -14.77 -12.81 -7.70
C TRP A 311 -16.21 -12.86 -8.23
N HIS A 312 -17.06 -13.71 -7.67
CA HIS A 312 -18.46 -13.79 -8.06
C HIS A 312 -19.16 -12.43 -7.89
N LYS A 313 -18.98 -11.78 -6.74
CA LYS A 313 -19.52 -10.43 -6.48
C LYS A 313 -18.95 -9.38 -7.41
N SER A 314 -17.67 -9.45 -7.73
CA SER A 314 -17.04 -8.55 -8.70
C SER A 314 -17.63 -8.67 -10.09
N ILE A 315 -17.92 -9.90 -10.54
CA ILE A 315 -18.51 -10.18 -11.85
C ILE A 315 -19.96 -9.70 -11.92
N GLU A 316 -20.76 -9.94 -10.86
CA GLU A 316 -22.12 -9.40 -10.73
C GLU A 316 -22.17 -7.87 -10.80
N LEU A 317 -21.16 -7.19 -10.25
CA LEU A 317 -21.03 -5.74 -10.35
C LEU A 317 -20.56 -5.31 -11.74
N ASN A 318 -19.62 -6.04 -12.34
CA ASN A 318 -19.06 -5.70 -13.64
C ASN A 318 -20.11 -5.75 -14.76
N SER A 319 -21.11 -6.63 -14.67
CA SER A 319 -22.22 -6.68 -15.64
C SER A 319 -23.17 -5.47 -15.56
N LYS A 320 -23.06 -4.63 -14.53
CA LYS A 320 -23.80 -3.36 -14.43
C LYS A 320 -23.05 -2.17 -15.04
N LEU A 321 -21.76 -2.35 -15.37
CA LEU A 321 -20.93 -1.32 -16.01
C LEU A 321 -21.05 -1.33 -17.54
N SER A 322 -21.61 -2.41 -18.11
CA SER A 322 -21.90 -2.58 -19.53
C SER A 322 -23.22 -1.97 -19.95
#